data_AF-A0A7C6E1S8-F1
#
_entry.id   AF-A0A7C6E1S8-F1
#
_cell.length_a   1.000
_cell.length_b   1.000
_cell.length_c   1.000
_cell.angle_alpha   90.00
_cell.angle_beta   90.00
_cell.angle_gamma   90.00
#
_symmetry.space_group_name_H-M   'P 1'
#
loop_
_entity.id
_entity.type
_entity.pdbx_description
1 polymer ?
#
loop_
_entity_poly.entity_id
_entity_poly.type
_entity_poly.pdbx_seq_one_letter_code
_entity_poly.pdbx_strand_id
1 'polypeptide(L)'
;QGEVFLKDPQGLLALTRAGQMALEAILRDYLSRVEWDERGFPMRFRPPVAGRVRSEQVVLDPQVAFGAPTVAGVKTWVPALRYESGESLEALAADYGLPLEAVREAVIFEGTAA
;
A
#
# COMPACT_ATOMS: atom_id res chain seq x y z
N GLN A 1 -19.98 11.38 34.11
CA GLN A 1 -19.76 11.63 32.68
C GLN A 1 -18.72 10.63 32.23
N GLY A 2 -18.99 9.83 31.19
CA GLY A 2 -18.05 8.85 30.66
C GLY A 2 -17.38 9.42 29.42
N GLU A 3 -16.05 9.34 29.36
CA GLU A 3 -15.30 9.63 28.13
C GLU A 3 -15.22 8.36 27.29
N VAL A 4 -15.40 8.52 25.98
CA VAL A 4 -15.31 7.42 25.02
C VAL A 4 -13.97 7.49 24.32
N PHE A 5 -13.27 6.36 24.24
CA PHE A 5 -11.97 6.27 23.59
C PHE A 5 -12.02 5.27 22.44
N LEU A 6 -11.30 5.58 21.36
CA LEU A 6 -11.07 4.69 20.23
C LEU A 6 -9.65 4.14 20.32
N LYS A 7 -9.48 2.82 20.19
CA LYS A 7 -8.17 2.16 20.16
C LYS A 7 -7.76 1.92 18.72
N ASP A 8 -6.60 2.44 18.33
CA ASP A 8 -5.97 2.18 17.04
C ASP A 8 -4.57 1.53 17.24
N PRO A 9 -3.85 1.15 16.18
CA PRO A 9 -2.50 0.57 16.30
C PRO A 9 -1.44 1.50 16.91
N GLN A 10 -1.70 2.81 16.98
CA GLN A 10 -0.80 3.84 17.49
C GLN A 10 -1.16 4.31 18.92
N GLY A 11 -2.37 4.03 19.44
CA GLY A 11 -2.76 4.34 20.81
C GLY A 11 -4.27 4.43 21.08
N LEU A 12 -4.61 5.16 22.15
CA LEU A 12 -5.99 5.49 22.55
C LEU A 12 -6.29 6.96 22.22
N LEU A 13 -7.36 7.20 21.47
CA LEU A 13 -7.83 8.52 21.10
C LEU A 13 -9.13 8.85 21.84
N ALA A 14 -9.16 9.92 22.62
CA ALA A 14 -10.39 10.39 23.28
C ALA A 14 -11.35 11.02 22.24
N LEU A 15 -12.61 10.58 22.18
CA LEU A 15 -13.61 11.06 21.21
C LEU A 15 -14.29 12.37 21.63
N THR A 16 -13.49 13.32 22.10
CA THR A 16 -13.92 14.71 22.31
C THR A 16 -14.00 15.45 20.96
N ARG A 17 -14.54 16.67 20.91
CA ARG A 17 -14.52 17.48 19.68
C ARG A 17 -13.11 17.66 19.11
N ALA A 18 -12.11 17.85 19.98
CA ALA A 18 -10.72 17.93 19.56
C ALA A 18 -10.21 16.59 19.00
N GLY A 19 -10.59 15.48 19.64
CA GLY A 19 -10.28 14.14 19.13
C GLY A 19 -10.96 13.79 17.81
N GLN A 20 -12.17 14.29 17.56
CA GLN A 20 -12.85 14.13 16.27
C GLN A 20 -12.09 14.80 15.12
N MET A 21 -11.53 16.00 15.33
CA MET A 21 -10.68 16.66 14.33
C MET A 21 -9.35 15.91 14.12
N ALA A 22 -8.77 15.36 15.20
CA ALA A 22 -7.58 14.50 15.07
C ALA A 22 -7.89 13.22 14.27
N LEU A 23 -9.06 12.61 14.48
CA LEU A 23 -9.53 11.45 13.73
C LEU A 23 -9.70 11.77 12.25
N GLU A 24 -10.22 12.96 11.90
CA GLU A 24 -10.33 13.40 10.51
C GLU A 24 -8.97 13.42 9.80
N ALA A 25 -7.94 13.96 10.46
CA ALA A 25 -6.58 13.99 9.91
C ALA A 25 -6.03 12.57 9.69
N ILE A 26 -6.22 11.67 10.66
CA ILE A 26 -5.80 10.27 10.54
C ILE A 26 -6.53 9.57 9.39
N LEU A 27 -7.86 9.71 9.32
CA LEU A 27 -8.68 9.11 8.28
C LEU A 27 -8.30 9.62 6.89
N ARG A 28 -7.92 10.90 6.76
CA ARG A 28 -7.46 11.48 5.48
C ARG A 28 -6.25 10.70 4.93
N ASP A 29 -5.28 10.37 5.76
CA ASP A 29 -4.10 9.61 5.34
C ASP A 29 -4.44 8.18 4.95
N TYR A 30 -5.29 7.49 5.72
CA TYR A 30 -5.75 6.14 5.37
C TYR A 30 -6.58 6.13 4.07
N LEU A 31 -7.51 7.07 3.92
CA LEU A 31 -8.40 7.15 2.75
C LEU A 31 -7.67 7.63 1.49
N SER A 32 -6.55 8.36 1.63
CA SER A 32 -5.70 8.77 0.49
C SER A 32 -5.07 7.60 -0.28
N ARG A 33 -5.11 6.40 0.30
CA ARG A 33 -4.62 5.14 -0.27
C ARG A 33 -5.65 4.47 -1.18
N VAL A 34 -6.91 4.92 -1.14
CA VAL A 34 -8.00 4.35 -1.93
C VAL A 34 -8.24 5.23 -3.16
N GLU A 35 -8.27 4.62 -4.34
CA GLU A 35 -8.76 5.25 -5.57
C GLU A 35 -10.26 5.00 -5.70
N TRP A 36 -11.03 6.05 -5.98
CA TRP A 36 -12.50 6.02 -6.00
C TRP A 36 -13.01 6.29 -7.42
N ASP A 37 -14.12 5.66 -7.81
CA ASP A 37 -14.83 5.99 -9.05
C ASP A 37 -15.67 7.26 -8.90
N GLU A 38 -16.25 7.74 -10.01
CA GLU A 38 -17.10 8.95 -10.03
C GLU A 38 -18.36 8.82 -9.16
N ARG A 39 -18.75 7.59 -8.79
CA ARG A 39 -19.91 7.29 -7.94
C ARG A 39 -19.52 7.08 -6.47
N GLY A 40 -18.23 7.21 -6.14
CA GLY A 40 -17.71 7.05 -4.79
C GLY A 40 -17.50 5.59 -4.36
N PHE A 41 -17.41 4.64 -5.30
CA PHE A 41 -17.04 3.26 -4.99
C PHE A 41 -15.51 3.08 -4.99
N PRO A 42 -14.95 2.33 -4.02
CA PRO A 42 -13.53 2.05 -4.00
C PRO A 42 -13.16 1.11 -5.15
N MET A 43 -12.23 1.55 -6.01
CA MET A 43 -11.77 0.79 -7.16
C MET A 43 -10.44 0.08 -6.88
N ARG A 44 -9.47 0.82 -6.33
CA ARG A 44 -8.12 0.31 -6.09
C ARG A 44 -7.59 0.76 -4.75
N PHE A 45 -6.68 -0.03 -4.21
CA PHE A 45 -5.97 0.28 -2.98
C PHE A 45 -4.47 0.29 -3.23
N ARG A 46 -3.79 1.35 -2.76
CA ARG A 46 -2.35 1.54 -2.82
C ARG A 46 -1.76 1.40 -1.42
N PRO A 47 -1.14 0.26 -1.09
CA PRO A 47 -0.66 -0.01 0.26
C PRO A 47 0.50 0.92 0.62
N PRO A 48 0.78 1.13 1.92
CA PRO A 48 2.02 1.80 2.34
C PRO A 48 3.23 0.92 2.03
N VAL A 49 4.28 1.49 1.43
CA VAL A 49 5.53 0.78 1.09
C VAL A 49 6.72 1.71 1.30
N ALA A 50 7.83 1.17 1.81
CA ALA A 50 9.07 1.92 2.04
C ALA A 50 8.88 3.20 2.87
N GLY A 51 8.01 3.16 3.89
CA GLY A 51 7.70 4.32 4.74
C GLY A 51 6.80 5.38 4.09
N ARG A 52 6.39 5.20 2.82
CA ARG A 52 5.40 6.06 2.17
C ARG A 52 3.99 5.69 2.63
N VAL A 53 3.13 6.70 2.77
CA VAL A 53 1.71 6.51 3.15
C VAL A 53 0.96 5.65 2.12
N ARG A 54 1.29 5.80 0.84
CA ARG A 54 0.78 4.99 -0.27
C ARG A 54 1.89 4.68 -1.26
N SER A 55 1.76 3.55 -1.94
CA SER A 55 2.67 3.11 -2.99
C SER A 55 2.36 3.79 -4.31
N GLU A 56 3.39 4.14 -5.06
CA GLU A 56 3.23 4.66 -6.42
C GLU A 56 3.22 3.53 -7.47
N GLN A 57 3.82 2.38 -7.16
CA GLN A 57 3.90 1.25 -8.10
C GLN A 57 2.97 0.08 -7.73
N VAL A 58 2.84 -0.24 -6.44
CA VAL A 58 2.05 -1.39 -5.95
C VAL A 58 0.57 -1.03 -5.85
N VAL A 59 -0.26 -1.83 -6.48
CA VAL A 59 -1.71 -1.65 -6.54
C VAL A 59 -2.43 -2.96 -6.28
N LEU A 60 -3.47 -2.91 -5.46
CA LEU A 60 -4.47 -3.96 -5.30
C LEU A 60 -5.73 -3.51 -6.04
N ASP A 61 -6.03 -4.18 -7.15
CA ASP A 61 -7.21 -3.94 -7.98
C ASP A 61 -8.00 -5.24 -8.08
N PRO A 62 -9.26 -5.32 -7.60
CA PRO A 62 -10.06 -6.55 -7.67
C PRO A 62 -10.23 -7.12 -9.09
N GLN A 63 -10.11 -6.28 -10.12
CA GLN A 63 -10.23 -6.66 -11.53
C GLN A 63 -8.92 -7.19 -12.13
N VAL A 64 -7.78 -7.01 -11.44
CA VAL A 64 -6.47 -7.48 -11.88
C VAL A 64 -5.96 -8.51 -10.88
N ALA A 65 -5.55 -9.68 -11.37
CA ALA A 65 -4.93 -10.71 -10.53
C ALA A 65 -5.77 -11.11 -9.29
N PHE A 66 -7.10 -10.93 -9.35
CA PHE A 66 -8.06 -11.14 -8.26
C PHE A 66 -7.77 -10.33 -6.99
N GLY A 67 -7.31 -9.07 -7.14
CA GLY A 67 -7.01 -8.20 -6.01
C GLY A 67 -5.68 -8.49 -5.32
N ALA A 68 -4.87 -9.41 -5.86
CA ALA A 68 -3.51 -9.60 -5.39
C ALA A 68 -2.70 -8.31 -5.59
N PRO A 69 -1.70 -8.03 -4.73
CA PRO A 69 -0.80 -6.90 -4.93
C PRO A 69 0.01 -7.08 -6.21
N THR A 70 0.04 -6.03 -7.04
CA THR A 70 0.73 -6.07 -8.35
C THR A 70 1.49 -4.79 -8.63
N VAL A 71 2.54 -4.90 -9.44
CA VAL A 71 3.20 -3.78 -10.13
C VAL A 71 2.98 -3.95 -11.63
N ALA A 72 2.30 -3.00 -12.26
CA ALA A 72 1.90 -3.09 -13.67
C ALA A 72 1.25 -4.44 -14.07
N GLY A 73 0.44 -5.03 -13.17
CA GLY A 73 -0.24 -6.31 -13.38
C GLY A 73 0.59 -7.57 -13.05
N VAL A 74 1.89 -7.43 -12.79
CA VAL A 74 2.75 -8.53 -12.31
C VAL A 74 2.59 -8.64 -10.80
N LYS A 75 2.24 -9.83 -10.28
CA LYS A 75 2.09 -10.04 -8.83
C LYS A 75 3.43 -9.81 -8.12
N THR A 76 3.44 -9.01 -7.06
CA THR A 76 4.67 -8.56 -6.37
C THR A 76 5.54 -9.69 -5.82
N TRP A 77 4.93 -10.79 -5.36
CA TRP A 77 5.64 -11.98 -4.90
C TRP A 77 6.49 -12.66 -5.98
N VAL A 78 6.21 -12.44 -7.27
CA VAL A 78 6.97 -13.07 -8.36
C VAL A 78 8.38 -12.46 -8.52
N PRO A 79 8.57 -11.13 -8.69
CA PRO A 79 9.90 -10.55 -8.65
C PRO A 79 10.56 -10.68 -7.27
N ALA A 80 9.81 -10.65 -6.16
CA ALA A 80 10.38 -10.88 -4.83
C ALA A 80 11.02 -12.26 -4.70
N LEU A 81 10.33 -13.33 -5.09
CA LEU A 81 10.86 -14.69 -5.07
C LEU A 81 12.13 -14.84 -5.92
N ARG A 82 12.18 -14.19 -7.09
CA ARG A 82 13.36 -14.22 -7.96
C ARG A 82 14.54 -13.44 -7.37
N TYR A 83 14.27 -12.28 -6.75
CA TYR A 83 15.28 -11.51 -6.03
C TYR A 83 15.86 -12.32 -4.86
N GLU A 84 15.01 -12.98 -4.08
CA GLU A 84 15.43 -13.89 -3.00
C GLU A 84 16.25 -15.09 -3.51
N SER A 85 16.05 -15.47 -4.77
CA SER A 85 16.84 -16.51 -5.45
C SER A 85 18.21 -16.00 -5.95
N GLY A 86 18.54 -14.73 -5.72
CA GLY A 86 19.84 -14.12 -6.04
C GLY A 86 19.90 -13.32 -7.33
N GLU A 87 18.76 -13.09 -8.00
CA GLU A 87 18.70 -12.23 -9.18
C GLU A 87 18.77 -10.74 -8.80
N SER A 88 19.42 -9.90 -9.62
CA SER A 88 19.49 -8.46 -9.35
C SER A 88 18.22 -7.72 -9.76
N LEU A 89 17.93 -6.58 -9.12
CA LEU A 89 16.76 -5.76 -9.45
C LEU A 89 16.79 -5.26 -10.90
N GLU A 90 17.98 -4.98 -11.45
CA GLU A 90 18.17 -4.53 -12.84
C GLU A 90 17.84 -5.62 -13.85
N ALA A 91 18.25 -6.87 -13.57
CA ALA A 91 17.93 -8.02 -14.41
C ALA A 91 16.41 -8.25 -14.44
N LEU A 92 15.77 -8.22 -13.27
CA LEU A 92 14.31 -8.35 -13.14
C LEU A 92 13.58 -7.21 -13.86
N ALA A 93 14.05 -5.97 -13.72
CA ALA A 93 13.46 -4.81 -14.40
C ALA A 93 13.53 -4.96 -15.92
N ALA A 94 14.67 -5.41 -16.45
CA ALA A 94 14.83 -5.69 -17.87
C ALA A 94 13.91 -6.82 -18.34
N ASP A 95 13.85 -7.93 -17.60
CA ASP A 95 13.04 -9.11 -17.94
C ASP A 95 11.55 -8.83 -17.99
N TYR A 96 11.03 -8.08 -17.02
CA TYR A 96 9.62 -7.70 -16.99
C TYR A 96 9.30 -6.46 -17.83
N GLY A 97 10.31 -5.78 -18.37
CA GLY A 97 10.14 -4.50 -19.07
C GLY A 97 9.57 -3.40 -18.17
N LEU A 98 9.92 -3.42 -16.87
CA LEU A 98 9.40 -2.51 -15.85
C LEU A 98 10.45 -1.48 -15.43
N PRO A 99 10.02 -0.30 -14.93
CA PRO A 99 10.93 0.60 -14.24
C PRO A 99 11.59 -0.08 -13.04
N LEU A 100 12.88 0.20 -12.82
CA LEU A 100 13.62 -0.36 -11.68
C LEU A 100 12.92 -0.12 -10.33
N GLU A 101 12.31 1.06 -10.17
CA GLU A 101 11.56 1.42 -8.96
C GLU A 101 10.33 0.54 -8.75
N ALA A 102 9.65 0.08 -9.81
CA ALA A 102 8.51 -0.82 -9.69
C ALA A 102 8.94 -2.19 -9.16
N VAL A 103 10.06 -2.73 -9.66
CA VAL A 103 10.62 -3.98 -9.16
C VAL A 103 11.08 -3.82 -7.70
N ARG A 104 11.83 -2.75 -7.40
CA ARG A 104 12.28 -2.45 -6.03
C ARG A 104 11.12 -2.38 -5.06
N GLU A 105 10.07 -1.63 -5.40
CA GLU A 105 8.92 -1.45 -4.52
C GLU A 105 8.14 -2.76 -4.32
N ALA A 106 8.04 -3.60 -5.35
CA ALA A 106 7.44 -4.93 -5.24
C ALA A 106 8.20 -5.81 -4.24
N VAL A 107 9.54 -5.82 -4.29
CA VAL A 107 10.39 -6.60 -3.38
C VAL A 107 10.26 -6.10 -1.94
N ILE A 108 10.28 -4.78 -1.72
CA ILE A 108 10.09 -4.18 -0.38
C ILE A 108 8.70 -4.52 0.19
N PHE A 109 7.66 -4.47 -0.65
CA PHE A 109 6.29 -4.76 -0.21
C PHE A 109 6.12 -6.18 0.33
N GLU A 110 6.81 -7.17 -0.26
CA GLU A 110 6.78 -8.57 0.19
C GLU A 110 7.63 -8.84 1.43
N GLY A 111 8.31 -7.81 1.97
CA GLY A 111 9.10 -7.91 3.20
C GLY A 111 10.54 -8.37 3.00
N THR A 112 10.99 -8.45 1.75
CA THR A 112 12.39 -8.75 1.44
C THR A 112 13.24 -7.48 1.57
N ALA A 113 14.45 -7.60 2.13
CA ALA A 113 15.40 -6.49 2.22
C ALA A 113 15.99 -6.20 0.82
N ALA A 114 15.39 -5.23 0.13
CA ALA A 114 15.84 -4.71 -1.17
C ALA A 114 16.86 -3.57 -1.00
#